data_AF-A0AAV0YCE5-F1
#
_entry.id   AF-A0AAV0YCE5-F1
#
_cell.length_a   1.000
_cell.length_b   1.000
_cell.length_c   1.000
_cell.angle_alpha   90.00
_cell.angle_beta   90.00
_cell.angle_gamma   90.00
#
_symmetry.space_group_name_H-M   'P 1'
#
loop_
_entity.id
_entity.type
_entity.pdbx_description
1 polymer ?
#
loop_
_entity_poly.entity_id
_entity_poly.type
_entity_poly.pdbx_seq_one_letter_code
_entity_poly.pdbx_strand_id
1 'polypeptide(L)'
;MNTVALIEMQLAGQEEKRLAIENGQVDHLGRPKIAVVADGAWSKRSYKTKYNALSGVACIIGAKTKKVIFCRVRNKYCCICQLAENRDEIAQDHVCFKNWNSASTAMEADIIVEGFKQSLHMHNVIYSQLIGDGDSSIMKRLRLEKPYGTNVVIKKVECTNHLLRNYINRLRDISGKRKNDKGDVIPGCYRKVVHDRLLRLLYAVTEAIKYRRHEQTDRTYEATLTLLKADITNGPNHVFGDHTKCQSYFCEGQKKGEENIVPI
;
A
#
# COMPACT_ATOMS: atom_id res chain seq x y z
N MET A 1 -26.14 -3.82 10.78
CA MET A 1 -24.95 -3.03 11.18
C MET A 1 -25.34 -2.25 12.42
N ASN A 2 -24.54 -2.31 13.49
CA ASN A 2 -24.85 -1.59 14.74
C ASN A 2 -24.95 -0.08 14.45
N THR A 3 -26.04 0.57 14.88
CA THR A 3 -26.35 1.99 14.60
C THR A 3 -25.22 2.91 15.08
N VAL A 4 -24.58 2.55 16.20
CA VAL A 4 -23.45 3.30 16.77
C VAL A 4 -22.26 3.34 15.81
N ALA A 5 -21.87 2.21 15.23
CA ALA A 5 -20.70 2.15 14.35
C ALA A 5 -20.88 3.00 13.08
N LEU A 6 -22.11 3.05 12.54
CA LEU A 6 -22.42 3.90 11.38
C LEU A 6 -22.34 5.39 11.73
N ILE A 7 -22.86 5.77 12.89
CA ILE A 7 -22.79 7.15 13.39
C ILE A 7 -21.33 7.57 13.59
N GLU A 8 -20.53 6.75 14.25
CA GLU A 8 -19.10 7.04 14.47
C GLU A 8 -18.31 7.18 13.16
N MET A 9 -18.57 6.31 12.18
CA MET A 9 -17.96 6.44 10.85
C MET A 9 -18.38 7.74 10.15
N GLN A 10 -19.63 8.16 10.30
CA GLN A 10 -20.13 9.42 9.73
C GLN A 10 -19.48 10.64 10.40
N LEU A 11 -19.37 10.64 11.73
CA LEU A 11 -18.66 11.68 12.48
C LEU A 11 -17.17 11.74 12.10
N ALA A 12 -16.51 10.58 11.94
CA ALA A 12 -15.14 10.51 11.47
C ALA A 12 -14.97 11.10 10.05
N GLY A 13 -15.91 10.84 9.15
CA GLY A 13 -15.91 11.41 7.80
C GLY A 13 -16.15 12.91 7.79
N GLN A 14 -17.02 13.42 8.67
CA GLN A 14 -17.25 14.86 8.83
C GLN A 14 -16.01 15.60 9.36
N GLU A 15 -15.26 14.97 10.27
CA GLU A 15 -14.02 15.56 10.78
C GLU A 15 -12.93 15.64 9.70
N GLU A 16 -12.75 14.59 8.90
CA GLU A 16 -11.87 14.62 7.72
C GLU A 16 -12.29 15.71 6.73
N LYS A 17 -13.61 15.85 6.50
CA LYS A 17 -14.18 16.88 5.63
C LYS A 17 -13.80 18.29 6.12
N ARG A 18 -14.02 18.57 7.41
CA ARG A 18 -13.71 19.87 8.03
C ARG A 18 -12.24 20.22 7.85
N LEU A 19 -11.37 19.27 8.20
CA LEU A 19 -9.92 19.42 8.10
C LEU A 19 -9.41 19.61 6.66
N ALA A 20 -10.11 19.06 5.67
CA ALA A 20 -9.78 19.25 4.26
C ALA A 20 -10.17 20.64 3.75
N ILE A 21 -11.32 21.17 4.20
CA ILE A 21 -11.77 22.53 3.87
C ILE A 21 -10.80 23.56 4.48
N GLU A 22 -10.45 23.41 5.75
CA GLU A 22 -9.50 24.29 6.45
C GLU A 22 -8.13 24.33 5.77
N ASN A 23 -7.71 23.21 5.18
CA ASN A 23 -6.46 23.11 4.44
C ASN A 23 -6.59 23.55 2.96
N GLY A 24 -7.75 24.06 2.52
CA GLY A 24 -7.99 24.42 1.12
C GLY A 24 -7.97 23.24 0.13
N GLN A 25 -8.11 22.01 0.61
CA GLN A 25 -8.05 20.79 -0.19
C GLN A 25 -9.41 20.49 -0.82
N VAL A 26 -9.88 21.38 -1.70
CA VAL A 26 -11.16 21.25 -2.41
C VAL A 26 -10.95 21.04 -3.91
N ASP A 27 -11.95 20.47 -4.58
CA ASP A 27 -11.99 20.42 -6.04
C ASP A 27 -12.55 21.73 -6.63
N HIS A 28 -12.65 21.78 -7.96
CA HIS A 28 -13.19 22.94 -8.70
C HIS A 28 -14.66 23.25 -8.39
N LEU A 29 -15.39 22.31 -7.79
CA LEU A 29 -16.77 22.46 -7.34
C LEU A 29 -16.86 22.72 -5.83
N GLY A 30 -15.73 22.96 -5.15
CA GLY A 30 -15.69 23.16 -3.70
C GLY A 30 -15.86 21.88 -2.87
N ARG A 31 -15.84 20.69 -3.50
CA ARG A 31 -15.98 19.41 -2.78
C ARG A 31 -14.66 19.02 -2.11
N PRO A 32 -14.65 18.67 -0.82
CA PRO A 32 -13.41 18.34 -0.12
C PRO A 32 -12.77 17.05 -0.62
N LYS A 33 -11.46 17.08 -0.82
CA LYS A 33 -10.63 15.97 -1.28
C LYS A 33 -9.76 15.50 -0.13
N ILE A 34 -9.84 14.22 0.19
CA ILE A 34 -9.02 13.61 1.24
C ILE A 34 -8.16 12.47 0.70
N ALA A 35 -7.11 12.15 1.45
CA ALA A 35 -6.38 10.90 1.30
C ALA A 35 -6.97 9.87 2.26
N VAL A 36 -7.04 8.62 1.81
CA VAL A 36 -7.54 7.52 2.63
C VAL A 36 -6.56 6.36 2.62
N VAL A 37 -6.50 5.64 3.73
CA VAL A 37 -5.80 4.36 3.84
C VAL A 37 -6.84 3.25 3.72
N ALA A 38 -6.56 2.21 2.94
CA ALA A 38 -7.41 1.05 2.85
C ALA A 38 -6.63 -0.24 3.12
N ASP A 39 -7.27 -1.18 3.80
CA ASP A 39 -6.73 -2.51 4.01
C ASP A 39 -7.86 -3.54 4.17
N GLY A 40 -7.54 -4.79 3.88
CA GLY A 40 -8.42 -5.94 3.93
C GLY A 40 -7.91 -7.01 4.89
N ALA A 41 -8.82 -7.71 5.55
CA ALA A 41 -8.54 -8.89 6.34
C ALA A 41 -9.46 -10.03 5.95
N TRP A 42 -8.95 -11.25 6.03
CA TRP A 42 -9.69 -12.47 5.73
C TRP A 42 -9.79 -13.34 6.96
N SER A 43 -10.91 -14.06 7.09
CA SER A 43 -11.12 -15.03 8.19
C SER A 43 -10.12 -16.18 8.18
N LYS A 44 -9.39 -16.36 7.08
CA LYS A 44 -8.33 -17.35 6.91
C LYS A 44 -7.10 -16.69 6.32
N ARG A 45 -5.97 -16.82 7.01
CA ARG A 45 -4.66 -16.41 6.49
C ARG A 45 -4.27 -17.30 5.31
N SER A 46 -3.86 -16.67 4.20
CA SER A 46 -3.30 -17.37 3.05
C SER A 46 -1.79 -17.16 2.99
N TYR A 47 -1.00 -18.23 2.98
CA TYR A 47 0.45 -18.18 2.79
C TYR A 47 0.80 -18.30 1.30
N LYS A 48 0.15 -17.50 0.44
CA LYS A 48 0.28 -17.53 -1.04
C LYS A 48 -0.08 -18.86 -1.73
N THR A 49 -0.72 -19.79 -1.01
CA THR A 49 -1.05 -21.13 -1.54
C THR A 49 -2.55 -21.40 -1.62
N LYS A 50 -3.37 -20.82 -0.73
CA LYS A 50 -4.81 -21.08 -0.66
C LYS A 50 -5.59 -19.79 -0.43
N TYR A 51 -6.31 -19.33 -1.46
CA TYR A 51 -7.11 -18.10 -1.44
C TYR A 51 -8.61 -18.39 -1.28
N ASN A 52 -8.97 -19.21 -0.30
CA ASN A 52 -10.33 -19.75 -0.14
C ASN A 52 -11.02 -19.32 1.16
N ALA A 53 -10.68 -18.14 1.68
CA ALA A 53 -11.36 -17.60 2.85
C ALA A 53 -12.87 -17.42 2.59
N LEU A 54 -13.70 -17.85 3.53
CA LEU A 54 -15.15 -17.76 3.40
C LEU A 54 -15.67 -16.36 3.70
N SER A 55 -14.92 -15.56 4.46
CA SER A 55 -15.28 -14.20 4.81
C SER A 55 -14.08 -13.27 4.69
N GLY A 56 -14.34 -12.05 4.28
CA GLY A 56 -13.39 -10.95 4.21
C GLY A 56 -14.04 -9.67 4.71
N VAL A 57 -13.24 -8.83 5.36
CA VAL A 57 -13.61 -7.48 5.79
C VAL A 57 -12.60 -6.53 5.18
N ALA A 58 -13.03 -5.33 4.81
CA ALA A 58 -12.10 -4.28 4.45
C ALA A 58 -12.63 -2.95 4.98
N CYS A 59 -11.69 -2.06 5.29
CA CYS A 59 -11.98 -0.76 5.86
C CYS A 59 -11.26 0.35 5.10
N ILE A 60 -11.88 1.53 5.12
CA ILE A 60 -11.28 2.78 4.68
C ILE A 60 -11.11 3.65 5.91
N ILE A 61 -9.91 4.20 6.06
CA ILE A 61 -9.48 4.99 7.19
C ILE A 61 -9.07 6.36 6.67
N GLY A 62 -9.54 7.43 7.32
CA GLY A 62 -9.12 8.78 7.00
C GLY A 62 -7.62 8.97 7.26
N ALA A 63 -6.86 9.46 6.28
CA ALA A 63 -5.41 9.53 6.42
C ALA A 63 -4.94 10.58 7.43
N LYS A 64 -5.74 11.61 7.74
CA LYS A 64 -5.36 12.68 8.67
C LYS A 64 -5.80 12.34 10.10
N THR A 65 -7.06 11.98 10.28
CA THR A 65 -7.68 11.63 11.57
C THR A 65 -7.33 10.23 12.07
N LYS A 66 -6.91 9.33 11.16
CA LYS A 66 -6.65 7.91 11.44
C LYS A 66 -7.89 7.14 11.94
N LYS A 67 -9.09 7.66 11.70
CA LYS A 67 -10.36 7.04 12.08
C LYS A 67 -10.97 6.25 10.92
N VAL A 68 -11.68 5.18 11.24
CA VAL A 68 -12.42 4.38 10.25
C VAL A 68 -13.61 5.20 9.76
N ILE A 69 -13.73 5.36 8.44
CA ILE A 69 -14.83 6.10 7.79
C ILE A 69 -15.71 5.18 6.94
N PHE A 70 -15.25 3.96 6.67
CA PHE A 70 -16.02 2.94 5.98
C PHE A 70 -15.56 1.54 6.37
N CYS A 71 -16.50 0.61 6.51
CA CYS A 71 -16.23 -0.81 6.74
C CYS A 71 -17.39 -1.66 6.21
N ARG A 72 -17.06 -2.76 5.53
CA ARG A 72 -18.03 -3.79 5.11
C ARG A 72 -17.42 -5.18 5.21
N VAL A 73 -18.30 -6.17 5.27
CA VAL A 73 -17.96 -7.59 5.27
C VAL A 73 -18.56 -8.23 4.02
N ARG A 74 -17.76 -9.09 3.39
CA ARG A 74 -18.18 -10.03 2.34
C ARG A 74 -18.11 -11.44 2.89
N ASN A 75 -19.20 -12.18 2.79
CA ASN A 75 -19.31 -13.52 3.35
C ASN A 75 -19.94 -14.48 2.34
N LYS A 76 -19.27 -15.62 2.13
CA LYS A 76 -19.67 -16.72 1.23
C LYS A 76 -20.44 -17.82 1.95
N TYR A 77 -20.43 -17.82 3.29
CA TYR A 77 -20.87 -18.93 4.10
C TYR A 77 -21.96 -18.52 5.08
N CYS A 78 -23.01 -19.32 5.11
CA CYS A 78 -24.04 -19.31 6.14
C CYS A 78 -24.33 -20.76 6.52
N CYS A 79 -24.28 -21.10 7.81
CA CYS A 79 -24.49 -22.48 8.26
C CYS A 79 -25.90 -22.99 7.92
N ILE A 80 -26.93 -22.16 8.08
CA ILE A 80 -28.32 -22.53 7.81
C ILE A 80 -28.50 -22.80 6.31
N CYS A 81 -27.98 -21.92 5.45
CA CYS A 81 -28.01 -22.15 3.99
C CYS A 81 -27.23 -23.39 3.58
N GLN A 82 -26.05 -23.62 4.15
CA GLN A 82 -25.22 -24.77 3.80
C GLN A 82 -25.86 -26.10 4.21
N LEU A 83 -26.50 -26.13 5.38
CA LEU A 83 -27.20 -27.33 5.85
C LEU A 83 -28.39 -27.68 4.96
N ALA A 84 -29.17 -26.68 4.54
CA ALA A 84 -30.29 -26.88 3.63
C ALA A 84 -29.81 -27.35 2.24
N GLU A 85 -28.75 -26.74 1.71
CA GLU A 85 -28.12 -27.15 0.44
C GLU A 85 -27.60 -28.60 0.50
N ASN A 86 -26.98 -29.01 1.61
CA ASN A 86 -26.50 -30.39 1.79
C ASN A 86 -27.63 -31.43 1.89
N ARG A 87 -28.88 -31.00 2.16
CA ARG A 87 -30.06 -31.87 2.31
C ARG A 87 -31.03 -31.77 1.13
N ASP A 88 -30.71 -30.97 0.11
CA ASP A 88 -31.62 -30.61 -0.98
C ASP A 88 -32.96 -30.02 -0.47
N GLU A 89 -32.90 -29.27 0.63
CA GLU A 89 -34.04 -28.63 1.28
C GLU A 89 -34.03 -27.09 1.09
N ILE A 90 -35.19 -26.46 1.25
CA ILE A 90 -35.28 -25.00 1.30
C ILE A 90 -34.79 -24.53 2.67
N ALA A 91 -33.88 -23.55 2.69
CA ALA A 91 -33.37 -22.98 3.93
C ALA A 91 -34.50 -22.35 4.75
N GLN A 92 -34.53 -22.67 6.05
CA GLN A 92 -35.43 -22.02 7.00
C GLN A 92 -35.21 -20.50 7.00
N ASP A 93 -36.27 -19.75 7.29
CA ASP A 93 -36.19 -18.29 7.39
C ASP A 93 -35.20 -17.88 8.50
N HIS A 94 -34.26 -17.01 8.15
CA HIS A 94 -33.22 -16.53 9.05
C HIS A 94 -32.56 -15.26 8.52
N VAL A 95 -31.87 -14.55 9.42
CA VAL A 95 -31.01 -13.42 9.02
C VAL A 95 -29.74 -13.95 8.35
N CYS A 96 -29.75 -14.01 7.03
CA CYS A 96 -28.61 -14.48 6.26
C CYS A 96 -27.59 -13.37 6.00
N PHE A 97 -26.34 -13.61 6.40
CA PHE A 97 -25.23 -12.69 6.13
C PHE A 97 -24.42 -13.08 4.87
N LYS A 98 -24.82 -14.13 4.15
CA LYS A 98 -24.18 -14.53 2.89
C LYS A 98 -24.50 -13.48 1.83
N ASN A 99 -23.47 -12.76 1.37
CA ASN A 99 -23.61 -11.63 0.43
C ASN A 99 -22.49 -11.62 -0.63
N TRP A 100 -21.73 -12.71 -0.75
CA TRP A 100 -20.62 -12.83 -1.69
C TRP A 100 -20.61 -14.20 -2.36
N ASN A 101 -20.55 -14.22 -3.69
CA ASN A 101 -20.53 -15.44 -4.50
C ASN A 101 -19.28 -15.54 -5.40
N SER A 102 -18.38 -14.56 -5.35
CA SER A 102 -17.17 -14.51 -6.20
C SER A 102 -15.91 -15.01 -5.48
N ALA A 103 -14.74 -14.85 -6.10
CA ALA A 103 -13.44 -15.22 -5.55
C ALA A 103 -13.16 -14.49 -4.23
N SER A 104 -12.54 -15.16 -3.26
CA SER A 104 -12.22 -14.55 -1.96
C SER A 104 -11.21 -13.41 -2.08
N THR A 105 -10.31 -13.48 -3.06
CA THR A 105 -9.34 -12.42 -3.37
C THR A 105 -10.00 -11.11 -3.83
N ALA A 106 -11.21 -11.18 -4.39
CA ALA A 106 -11.89 -10.00 -4.92
C ALA A 106 -12.72 -9.26 -3.85
N MET A 107 -12.87 -9.82 -2.64
CA MET A 107 -13.68 -9.24 -1.56
C MET A 107 -13.18 -7.85 -1.14
N GLU A 108 -11.87 -7.70 -0.92
CA GLU A 108 -11.29 -6.41 -0.51
C GLU A 108 -11.55 -5.35 -1.56
N ALA A 109 -11.17 -5.61 -2.82
CA ALA A 109 -11.37 -4.65 -3.90
C ALA A 109 -12.84 -4.27 -4.10
N ASP A 110 -13.76 -5.20 -3.85
CA ASP A 110 -15.20 -4.93 -3.91
C ASP A 110 -15.67 -3.97 -2.82
N ILE A 111 -15.27 -4.26 -1.58
CA ILE A 111 -15.61 -3.44 -0.42
C ILE A 111 -15.03 -2.03 -0.57
N ILE A 112 -13.76 -1.91 -0.98
CA ILE A 112 -13.12 -0.60 -1.13
C ILE A 112 -13.81 0.19 -2.26
N VAL A 113 -14.13 -0.42 -3.39
CA VAL A 113 -14.88 0.25 -4.47
C VAL A 113 -16.27 0.69 -3.99
N GLU A 114 -16.98 -0.13 -3.22
CA GLU A 114 -18.25 0.25 -2.59
C GLU A 114 -18.08 1.50 -1.71
N GLY A 115 -17.03 1.53 -0.87
CA GLY A 115 -16.75 2.67 -0.01
C GLY A 115 -16.43 3.95 -0.77
N PHE A 116 -15.72 3.86 -1.89
CA PHE A 116 -15.48 5.01 -2.79
C PHE A 116 -16.77 5.49 -3.45
N LYS A 117 -17.68 4.60 -3.85
CA LYS A 117 -18.98 4.98 -4.42
C LYS A 117 -19.88 5.65 -3.37
N GLN A 118 -19.82 5.20 -2.12
CA GLN A 118 -20.64 5.72 -1.02
C GLN A 118 -20.08 7.00 -0.38
N SER A 119 -18.83 7.38 -0.65
CA SER A 119 -18.17 8.49 0.06
C SER A 119 -18.90 9.82 -0.07
N LEU A 120 -19.45 10.13 -1.25
CA LEU A 120 -20.19 11.36 -1.50
C LEU A 120 -21.52 11.37 -0.73
N HIS A 121 -22.23 10.25 -0.71
CA HIS A 121 -23.49 10.12 0.01
C HIS A 121 -23.30 10.13 1.53
N MET A 122 -22.31 9.39 2.04
CA MET A 122 -22.09 9.24 3.49
C MET A 122 -21.44 10.47 4.11
N HIS A 123 -20.45 11.05 3.42
CA HIS A 123 -19.53 12.02 4.01
C HIS A 123 -19.43 13.32 3.20
N ASN A 124 -19.95 13.34 1.97
CA ASN A 124 -19.78 14.46 1.02
C ASN A 124 -18.30 14.84 0.82
N VAL A 125 -17.45 13.82 0.61
CA VAL A 125 -16.01 13.97 0.32
C VAL A 125 -15.58 13.08 -0.84
N ILE A 126 -14.53 13.51 -1.53
CA ILE A 126 -13.87 12.77 -2.60
C ILE A 126 -12.59 12.12 -2.04
N TYR A 127 -12.47 10.82 -2.19
CA TYR A 127 -11.21 10.12 -1.90
C TYR A 127 -10.25 10.28 -3.09
N SER A 128 -9.38 11.29 -2.99
CA SER A 128 -8.44 11.67 -4.07
C SER A 128 -7.17 10.82 -4.11
N GLN A 129 -6.79 10.25 -2.96
CA GLN A 129 -5.61 9.40 -2.84
C GLN A 129 -5.95 8.13 -2.07
N LEU A 130 -5.50 6.99 -2.58
CA LEU A 130 -5.58 5.69 -1.92
C LEU A 130 -4.18 5.28 -1.48
N ILE A 131 -3.97 5.21 -0.17
CA ILE A 131 -2.78 4.69 0.47
C ILE A 131 -3.05 3.23 0.82
N GLY A 132 -2.25 2.30 0.32
CA GLY A 132 -2.50 0.88 0.55
C GLY A 132 -1.35 -0.01 0.12
N ASP A 133 -1.60 -1.31 0.11
CA ASP A 133 -0.66 -2.29 -0.42
C ASP A 133 -0.50 -2.13 -1.95
N GLY A 134 0.58 -2.71 -2.47
CA GLY A 134 0.93 -2.92 -3.86
C GLY A 134 -0.11 -3.69 -4.69
N ASP A 135 -1.25 -4.10 -4.13
CA ASP A 135 -2.27 -4.74 -4.94
C ASP A 135 -2.81 -3.78 -6.02
N SER A 136 -2.79 -4.26 -7.26
CA SER A 136 -3.25 -3.54 -8.43
C SER A 136 -4.74 -3.74 -8.69
N SER A 137 -5.35 -4.75 -8.06
CA SER A 137 -6.74 -5.14 -8.28
C SER A 137 -7.71 -4.00 -7.93
N ILE A 138 -7.50 -3.33 -6.79
CA ILE A 138 -8.31 -2.20 -6.31
C ILE A 138 -8.23 -1.05 -7.30
N MET A 139 -7.01 -0.62 -7.64
CA MET A 139 -6.81 0.52 -8.55
C MET A 139 -7.36 0.25 -9.96
N LYS A 140 -7.24 -0.99 -10.46
CA LYS A 140 -7.84 -1.38 -11.74
C LYS A 140 -9.36 -1.19 -11.70
N ARG A 141 -10.03 -1.68 -10.65
CA ARG A 141 -11.49 -1.52 -10.51
C ARG A 141 -11.91 -0.06 -10.35
N LEU A 142 -11.21 0.72 -9.51
CA LEU A 142 -11.51 2.14 -9.32
C LEU A 142 -11.40 2.95 -10.64
N ARG A 143 -10.43 2.65 -11.50
CA ARG A 143 -10.28 3.29 -12.82
C ARG A 143 -11.40 2.94 -13.79
N LEU A 144 -11.95 1.73 -13.72
CA LEU A 144 -13.08 1.30 -14.54
C LEU A 144 -14.39 1.92 -14.07
N GLU A 145 -14.62 1.89 -12.76
CA GLU A 145 -15.88 2.31 -12.12
C GLU A 145 -16.03 3.83 -12.03
N LYS A 146 -14.91 4.59 -12.03
CA LYS A 146 -14.87 6.06 -11.99
C LYS A 146 -15.89 6.65 -11.01
N PRO A 147 -15.78 6.36 -9.69
CA PRO A 147 -16.80 6.71 -8.69
C PRO A 147 -17.10 8.22 -8.58
N TYR A 148 -16.18 9.07 -9.07
CA TYR A 148 -16.31 10.53 -9.03
C TYR A 148 -16.37 11.17 -10.43
N GLY A 149 -16.63 10.36 -11.48
CA GLY A 149 -16.62 10.79 -12.88
C GLY A 149 -15.23 10.78 -13.53
N THR A 150 -15.16 11.21 -14.79
CA THR A 150 -13.93 11.20 -15.61
C THR A 150 -12.89 12.23 -15.22
N ASN A 151 -13.33 13.31 -14.54
CA ASN A 151 -12.47 14.45 -14.23
C ASN A 151 -11.64 14.27 -12.96
N VAL A 152 -11.89 13.19 -12.21
CA VAL A 152 -11.22 12.92 -10.94
C VAL A 152 -10.40 11.63 -11.07
N VAL A 153 -9.08 11.78 -11.09
CA VAL A 153 -8.14 10.66 -11.10
C VAL A 153 -7.68 10.36 -9.67
N ILE A 154 -8.01 9.17 -9.19
CA ILE A 154 -7.56 8.68 -7.88
C ILE A 154 -6.07 8.35 -7.98
N LYS A 155 -5.26 8.97 -7.13
CA LYS A 155 -3.82 8.69 -7.05
C LYS A 155 -3.57 7.50 -6.11
N LYS A 156 -2.73 6.57 -6.54
CA LYS A 156 -2.25 5.49 -5.67
C LYS A 156 -0.99 5.95 -4.94
N VAL A 157 -0.92 5.71 -3.63
CA VAL A 157 0.26 5.88 -2.81
C VAL A 157 0.62 4.52 -2.21
N GLU A 158 1.79 4.00 -2.55
CA GLU A 158 2.23 2.69 -2.11
C GLU A 158 2.73 2.71 -0.67
N CYS A 159 2.42 1.67 0.09
CA CYS A 159 2.93 1.48 1.43
C CYS A 159 4.46 1.30 1.43
N THR A 160 5.17 2.08 2.25
CA THR A 160 6.64 2.00 2.39
C THR A 160 7.12 0.58 2.72
N ASN A 161 6.42 -0.15 3.59
CA ASN A 161 6.78 -1.51 3.96
C ASN A 161 6.75 -2.46 2.75
N HIS A 162 5.76 -2.28 1.87
CA HIS A 162 5.63 -3.08 0.65
C HIS A 162 6.65 -2.68 -0.41
N LEU A 163 6.96 -1.39 -0.55
CA LEU A 163 8.05 -0.91 -1.41
C LEU A 163 9.40 -1.51 -0.99
N LEU A 164 9.73 -1.44 0.31
CA LEU A 164 10.97 -1.98 0.86
C LEU A 164 11.05 -3.51 0.72
N ARG A 165 9.94 -4.22 0.96
CA ARG A 165 9.86 -5.67 0.74
C ARG A 165 10.06 -6.03 -0.73
N ASN A 166 9.44 -5.29 -1.65
CA ASN A 166 9.59 -5.49 -3.09
C ASN A 166 11.04 -5.23 -3.53
N TYR A 167 11.66 -4.16 -3.04
CA TYR A 167 13.06 -3.86 -3.29
C TYR A 167 13.98 -5.03 -2.88
N ILE A 168 13.83 -5.55 -1.66
CA ILE A 168 14.66 -6.65 -1.17
C ILE A 168 14.38 -7.97 -1.89
N ASN A 169 13.12 -8.27 -2.19
CA ASN A 169 12.77 -9.47 -2.96
C ASN A 169 13.45 -9.45 -4.33
N ARG A 170 13.43 -8.31 -5.03
CA ARG A 170 14.09 -8.17 -6.34
C ARG A 170 15.60 -8.33 -6.25
N LEU A 171 16.23 -7.76 -5.23
CA LEU A 171 17.67 -7.94 -5.03
C LEU A 171 18.03 -9.40 -4.69
N ARG A 172 17.18 -10.09 -3.93
CA ARG A 172 17.33 -11.52 -3.63
C ARG A 172 17.15 -12.39 -4.88
N ASP A 173 16.20 -12.04 -5.74
CA ASP A 173 16.03 -12.72 -7.03
C ASP A 173 17.31 -12.55 -7.89
N ILE A 174 17.87 -11.34 -7.94
CA ILE A 174 19.10 -11.04 -8.68
C ILE A 174 20.29 -11.84 -8.13
N SER A 175 20.45 -11.94 -6.81
CA SER A 175 21.53 -12.73 -6.22
C SER A 175 21.36 -14.24 -6.42
N GLY A 176 20.12 -14.72 -6.59
CA GLY A 176 19.82 -16.10 -6.93
C GLY A 176 20.01 -16.46 -8.42
N LYS A 177 19.85 -15.50 -9.34
CA LYS A 177 19.94 -15.72 -10.79
C LYS A 177 21.36 -16.09 -11.22
N ARG A 178 21.52 -17.28 -11.82
CA ARG A 178 22.83 -17.75 -12.35
C ARG A 178 23.21 -17.15 -13.70
N LYS A 179 22.24 -16.62 -14.44
CA LYS A 179 22.43 -16.02 -15.75
C LYS A 179 21.81 -14.63 -15.79
N ASN A 180 22.41 -13.71 -16.54
CA ASN A 180 21.81 -12.42 -16.85
C ASN A 180 20.73 -12.57 -17.93
N ASP A 181 20.05 -11.48 -18.28
CA ASP A 181 18.97 -11.49 -19.29
C ASP A 181 19.50 -11.76 -20.72
N LYS A 182 20.82 -11.68 -20.94
CA LYS A 182 21.50 -12.05 -22.20
C LYS A 182 21.92 -13.53 -22.25
N GLY A 183 21.78 -14.26 -21.15
CA GLY A 183 22.16 -15.68 -21.04
C GLY A 183 23.57 -15.92 -20.51
N ASP A 184 24.36 -14.88 -20.24
CA ASP A 184 25.73 -15.01 -19.72
C ASP A 184 25.71 -15.48 -18.27
N VAL A 185 26.66 -16.34 -17.91
CA VAL A 185 26.81 -16.85 -16.55
C VAL A 185 27.34 -15.74 -15.63
N ILE A 186 26.65 -15.53 -14.50
CA ILE A 186 27.06 -14.58 -13.48
C ILE A 186 27.93 -15.31 -12.44
N PRO A 187 29.21 -14.91 -12.26
CA PRO A 187 30.09 -15.48 -11.26
C PRO A 187 29.48 -15.53 -9.86
N GLY A 188 29.72 -16.63 -9.14
CA GLY A 188 29.16 -16.84 -7.80
C GLY A 188 29.62 -15.83 -6.76
N CYS A 189 30.83 -15.29 -6.91
CA CYS A 189 31.39 -14.25 -6.04
C CYS A 189 30.51 -12.98 -6.04
N TYR A 190 30.14 -12.45 -7.21
CA TYR A 190 29.29 -11.26 -7.31
C TYR A 190 27.91 -11.49 -6.71
N ARG A 191 27.32 -12.66 -6.97
CA ARG A 191 26.01 -13.05 -6.41
C ARG A 191 26.05 -13.11 -4.88
N LYS A 192 27.11 -13.70 -4.32
CA LYS A 192 27.32 -13.79 -2.87
C LYS A 192 27.47 -12.41 -2.24
N VAL A 193 28.26 -11.51 -2.84
CA VAL A 193 28.42 -10.14 -2.34
C VAL A 193 27.08 -9.41 -2.26
N VAL A 194 26.26 -9.46 -3.32
CA VAL A 194 24.93 -8.80 -3.31
C VAL A 194 24.05 -9.40 -2.21
N HIS A 195 24.04 -10.74 -2.10
CA HIS A 195 23.29 -11.45 -1.08
C HIS A 195 23.68 -11.03 0.34
N ASP A 196 24.97 -10.97 0.63
CA ASP A 196 25.51 -10.65 1.95
C ASP A 196 25.26 -9.18 2.34
N ARG A 197 25.07 -8.29 1.36
CA ARG A 197 24.85 -6.85 1.57
C ARG A 197 23.37 -6.42 1.45
N LEU A 198 22.42 -7.33 1.28
CA LEU A 198 20.98 -7.01 1.13
C LEU A 198 20.43 -6.10 2.23
N LEU A 199 20.74 -6.40 3.49
CA LEU A 199 20.26 -5.60 4.63
C LEU A 199 20.92 -4.21 4.66
N ARG A 200 22.18 -4.09 4.23
CA ARG A 200 22.86 -2.79 4.11
C ARG A 200 22.21 -1.92 3.03
N LEU A 201 21.83 -2.52 1.89
CA LEU A 201 21.09 -1.84 0.84
C LEU A 201 19.73 -1.35 1.34
N LEU A 202 19.01 -2.16 2.12
CA LEU A 202 17.77 -1.75 2.75
C LEU A 202 17.99 -0.58 3.72
N TYR A 203 19.00 -0.71 4.58
CA TYR A 203 19.34 0.28 5.59
C TYR A 203 19.66 1.64 4.95
N ALA A 204 20.44 1.65 3.87
CA ALA A 204 20.78 2.85 3.12
C ALA A 204 19.52 3.65 2.70
N VAL A 205 18.53 2.97 2.13
CA VAL A 205 17.25 3.59 1.74
C VAL A 205 16.51 4.11 2.97
N THR A 206 16.41 3.31 4.04
CA THR A 206 15.64 3.72 5.23
C THR A 206 16.27 4.90 5.97
N GLU A 207 17.59 4.97 6.07
CA GLU A 207 18.29 6.09 6.71
C GLU A 207 18.19 7.37 5.89
N ALA A 208 18.29 7.28 4.55
CA ALA A 208 18.03 8.42 3.67
C ALA A 208 16.61 8.98 3.88
N ILE A 209 15.60 8.11 3.93
CA ILE A 209 14.21 8.51 4.19
C ILE A 209 14.07 9.15 5.58
N LYS A 210 14.66 8.55 6.61
CA LYS A 210 14.60 9.07 7.99
C LYS A 210 15.22 10.46 8.08
N TYR A 211 16.41 10.64 7.52
CA TYR A 211 17.11 11.93 7.54
C TYR A 211 16.28 13.00 6.84
N ARG A 212 15.90 12.77 5.57
CA ARG A 212 15.14 13.75 4.77
C ARG A 212 13.77 14.10 5.36
N ARG A 213 13.17 13.21 6.13
CA ARG A 213 11.91 13.47 6.84
C ARG A 213 12.07 14.41 8.04
N HIS A 214 13.20 14.34 8.74
CA HIS A 214 13.47 15.15 9.93
C HIS A 214 14.29 16.40 9.63
N GLU A 215 14.85 16.51 8.43
CA GLU A 215 15.58 17.67 7.95
C GLU A 215 14.66 18.89 7.92
N GLN A 216 14.72 19.74 8.95
CA GLN A 216 14.02 21.02 8.97
C GLN A 216 14.75 21.99 8.05
N THR A 217 14.19 22.22 6.87
CA THR A 217 14.74 23.16 5.88
C THR A 217 13.61 23.94 5.24
N ASP A 218 13.89 25.17 4.80
CA ASP A 218 12.97 25.98 3.98
C ASP A 218 12.88 25.48 2.52
N ARG A 219 13.34 24.25 2.26
CA ARG A 219 13.35 23.67 0.90
C ARG A 219 11.94 23.32 0.48
N THR A 220 11.68 23.52 -0.81
CA THR A 220 10.45 23.03 -1.44
C THR A 220 10.39 21.51 -1.42
N TYR A 221 9.18 20.97 -1.51
CA TYR A 221 8.95 19.53 -1.57
C TYR A 221 9.72 18.88 -2.73
N GLU A 222 9.76 19.53 -3.90
CA GLU A 222 10.44 19.04 -5.11
C GLU A 222 11.96 18.98 -4.93
N ALA A 223 12.55 19.95 -4.22
CA ALA A 223 13.97 19.96 -3.93
C ALA A 223 14.35 18.81 -2.98
N THR A 224 13.57 18.61 -1.91
CA THR A 224 13.75 17.50 -0.96
C THR A 224 13.58 16.14 -1.66
N LEU A 225 12.62 16.02 -2.58
CA LEU A 225 12.43 14.81 -3.37
C LEU A 225 13.63 14.50 -4.28
N THR A 226 14.22 15.53 -4.90
CA THR A 226 15.40 15.39 -5.76
C THR A 226 16.60 14.90 -4.96
N LEU A 227 16.81 15.45 -3.76
CA LEU A 227 17.87 15.02 -2.86
C LEU A 227 17.67 13.58 -2.38
N LEU A 228 16.47 13.24 -1.92
CA LEU A 228 16.15 11.86 -1.52
C LEU A 228 16.39 10.86 -2.67
N LYS A 229 16.04 11.24 -3.90
CA LYS A 229 16.31 10.42 -5.08
C LYS A 229 17.81 10.22 -5.29
N ALA A 230 18.62 11.27 -5.13
CA ALA A 230 20.07 11.17 -5.23
C ALA A 230 20.64 10.23 -4.16
N ASP A 231 20.19 10.35 -2.91
CA ASP A 231 20.64 9.50 -1.80
C ASP A 231 20.31 8.02 -2.05
N ILE A 232 19.06 7.71 -2.45
CA ILE A 232 18.62 6.34 -2.76
C ILE A 232 19.40 5.76 -3.94
N THR A 233 19.66 6.57 -4.98
CA THR A 233 20.40 6.14 -6.17
C THR A 233 21.87 5.88 -5.85
N ASN A 234 22.45 6.64 -4.91
CA ASN A 234 23.83 6.45 -4.47
C ASN A 234 23.99 5.34 -3.42
N GLY A 235 22.90 4.92 -2.76
CA GLY A 235 22.92 3.87 -1.74
C GLY A 235 23.70 2.60 -2.14
N PRO A 236 23.51 2.04 -3.36
CA PRO A 236 24.32 0.92 -3.84
C PRO A 236 25.81 1.21 -3.89
N ASN A 237 26.24 2.36 -4.44
CA ASN A 237 27.66 2.73 -4.53
C ASN A 237 28.30 2.75 -3.14
N HIS A 238 27.65 3.42 -2.19
CA HIS A 238 28.09 3.45 -0.79
C HIS A 238 28.23 2.03 -0.21
N VAL A 239 27.20 1.19 -0.40
CA VAL A 239 27.20 -0.18 0.15
C VAL A 239 28.28 -1.04 -0.50
N PHE A 240 28.66 -0.75 -1.75
CA PHE A 240 29.71 -1.44 -2.51
C PHE A 240 31.10 -0.80 -2.38
N GLY A 241 31.24 0.26 -1.58
CA GLY A 241 32.53 0.85 -1.19
C GLY A 241 32.95 2.09 -1.98
N ASP A 242 32.12 2.59 -2.90
CA ASP A 242 32.33 3.90 -3.53
C ASP A 242 31.63 5.00 -2.74
N HIS A 243 32.44 5.85 -2.10
CA HIS A 243 31.98 6.94 -1.24
C HIS A 243 32.04 8.32 -1.91
N THR A 244 32.42 8.41 -3.19
CA THR A 244 32.68 9.69 -3.89
C THR A 244 31.49 10.64 -3.93
N LYS A 245 30.27 10.09 -3.96
CA LYS A 245 29.00 10.86 -4.02
C LYS A 245 28.21 10.79 -2.72
N CYS A 246 28.80 10.29 -1.64
CA CYS A 246 28.11 10.23 -0.35
C CYS A 246 27.97 11.61 0.27
N GLN A 247 26.83 11.85 0.90
CA GLN A 247 26.60 13.02 1.73
C GLN A 247 27.21 12.80 3.12
N SER A 248 27.69 13.87 3.74
CA SER A 248 28.38 13.81 5.04
C SER A 248 27.51 13.29 6.19
N TYR A 249 26.20 13.51 6.14
CA TYR A 249 25.27 12.97 7.15
C TYR A 249 25.16 11.43 7.10
N PHE A 250 25.53 10.84 5.96
CA PHE A 250 25.29 9.43 5.64
C PHE A 250 26.58 8.59 5.70
N CYS A 251 27.73 9.21 5.44
CA CYS A 251 29.00 8.53 5.35
C CYS A 251 30.16 9.45 5.77
N GLU A 252 31.07 8.91 6.58
CA GLU A 252 32.31 9.57 7.00
C GLU A 252 33.50 9.29 6.05
N GLY A 253 33.24 8.65 4.91
CA GLY A 253 34.25 8.25 3.92
C GLY A 253 34.64 6.77 4.00
N GLN A 254 35.73 6.44 3.31
CA GLN A 254 36.21 5.07 3.16
C GLN A 254 36.76 4.52 4.48
N LYS A 255 36.26 3.34 4.89
CA LYS A 255 36.75 2.67 6.09
C LYS A 255 38.07 1.95 5.83
N LYS A 256 38.92 1.87 6.85
CA LYS A 256 40.22 1.18 6.75
C LYS A 256 40.01 -0.29 6.39
N GLY A 257 40.54 -0.71 5.24
CA GLY A 257 40.41 -2.08 4.72
C GLY A 257 39.12 -2.35 3.93
N GLU A 258 38.30 -1.35 3.63
CA GLU A 258 37.13 -1.50 2.75
C GLU A 258 37.56 -1.47 1.29
N GLU A 259 37.30 -2.57 0.58
CA GLU A 259 37.49 -2.69 -0.87
C GLU A 259 36.31 -2.05 -1.62
N ASN A 260 36.62 -1.17 -2.58
CA ASN A 260 35.64 -0.66 -3.52
C ASN A 260 35.45 -1.68 -4.65
N ILE A 261 34.25 -2.23 -4.74
CA ILE A 261 33.88 -3.25 -5.72
C ILE A 261 32.83 -2.76 -6.73
N VAL A 262 32.64 -1.44 -6.80
CA VAL A 262 31.84 -0.80 -7.85
C VAL A 262 32.66 -0.84 -9.15
N PRO A 263 32.12 -1.38 -10.26
CA PRO A 263 32.80 -1.35 -11.55
C PRO A 263 33.11 0.09 -11.97
N ILE A 264 34.31 0.31 -12.51
CA ILE A 264 34.77 1.57 -13.08
C ILE A 264 34.03 1.84 -14.40
#